data_AF-A0A4Q4CP86-F1
#
_entry.id   AF-A0A4Q4CP86-F1
#
_cell.length_a   1.000
_cell.length_b   1.000
_cell.length_c   1.000
_cell.angle_alpha   90.00
_cell.angle_beta   90.00
_cell.angle_gamma   90.00
#
_symmetry.space_group_name_H-M   'P 1'
#
loop_
_entity.id
_entity.type
_entity.pdbx_description
1 polymer ?
#
loop_
_entity_poly.entity_id
_entity_poly.type
_entity_poly.pdbx_seq_one_letter_code
_entity_poly.pdbx_strand_id
1 'polypeptide(L)'
;MTRRLALPLLFLALPAAAQDATEATLPELVVQAQRAAAARQGILARFGAREVTIDRRTIEGLPGGGNQPLNALIAQTPGVVQD
;
A
#
# COMPACT_ATOMS: atom_id res chain seq x y z
N MET A 1 -23.75 -25.44 52.00
CA MET A 1 -23.78 -25.76 50.55
C MET A 1 -23.50 -24.46 49.79
N THR A 2 -22.22 -24.11 49.60
CA THR A 2 -21.35 -24.35 48.41
C THR A 2 -21.34 -23.19 47.41
N ARG A 3 -20.23 -22.43 47.45
CA ARG A 3 -19.75 -21.46 46.44
C ARG A 3 -19.70 -22.07 45.03
N ARG A 4 -19.82 -21.22 43.99
CA ARG A 4 -18.82 -21.10 42.89
C ARG A 4 -19.12 -19.93 41.94
N LEU A 5 -18.06 -19.17 41.64
CA LEU A 5 -17.86 -18.20 40.56
C LEU A 5 -18.31 -18.77 39.19
N ALA A 6 -18.83 -17.92 38.31
CA ALA A 6 -18.39 -17.81 36.90
C ALA A 6 -19.12 -16.67 36.17
N LEU A 7 -18.36 -15.60 35.88
CA LEU A 7 -18.61 -14.58 34.88
C LEU A 7 -18.57 -15.21 33.48
N PRO A 8 -19.61 -15.11 32.62
CA PRO A 8 -19.40 -15.29 31.20
C PRO A 8 -19.03 -13.93 30.61
N LEU A 9 -17.72 -13.74 30.48
CA LEU A 9 -17.09 -12.77 29.61
C LEU A 9 -17.40 -13.21 28.16
N LEU A 10 -18.48 -12.70 27.58
CA LEU A 10 -18.78 -12.87 26.16
C LEU A 10 -18.55 -11.55 25.41
N PHE A 11 -17.28 -11.12 25.39
CA PHE A 11 -16.79 -10.16 24.40
C PHE A 11 -16.30 -10.99 23.20
N LEU A 12 -17.19 -11.24 22.23
CA LEU A 12 -16.81 -11.83 20.95
C LEU A 12 -17.24 -10.92 19.79
N ALA A 13 -16.21 -10.34 19.15
CA ALA A 13 -16.18 -9.91 17.76
C ALA A 13 -17.16 -8.81 17.30
N LEU A 14 -16.78 -7.54 17.51
CA LEU A 14 -17.07 -6.51 16.52
C LEU A 14 -15.95 -6.52 15.48
N PRO A 15 -16.22 -6.89 14.21
CA PRO A 15 -15.24 -6.72 13.15
C PRO A 15 -15.09 -5.21 12.87
N ALA A 16 -13.89 -4.71 13.11
CA ALA A 16 -13.22 -3.69 12.31
C ALA A 16 -14.11 -2.65 11.59
N ALA A 17 -14.89 -1.86 12.32
CA ALA A 17 -15.35 -0.55 11.84
C ALA A 17 -14.25 0.48 12.13
N ALA A 18 -13.11 0.36 11.45
CA ALA A 18 -11.97 1.26 11.60
C ALA A 18 -11.30 1.59 10.25
N GLN A 19 -12.07 1.63 9.17
CA GLN A 19 -11.57 1.95 7.83
C GLN A 19 -12.53 2.90 7.12
N ASP A 20 -12.83 4.03 7.74
CA ASP A 20 -13.28 5.20 6.99
C ASP A 20 -12.57 6.43 7.53
N ALA A 21 -11.24 6.36 7.54
CA ALA A 21 -10.41 7.54 7.62
C ALA A 21 -10.38 8.12 6.20
N THR A 22 -11.32 9.01 5.91
CA THR A 22 -11.15 9.95 4.79
C THR A 22 -9.77 10.58 4.94
N GLU A 23 -8.85 10.25 4.04
CA GLU A 23 -7.47 10.73 4.06
C GLU A 23 -7.49 12.26 3.94
N ALA A 24 -7.39 12.94 5.08
CA ALA A 24 -7.23 14.38 5.12
C ALA A 24 -5.91 14.73 4.42
N THR A 25 -6.00 15.20 3.18
CA THR A 25 -4.83 15.56 2.39
C THR A 25 -4.28 16.87 2.95
N LEU A 26 -3.19 16.80 3.73
CA LEU A 26 -2.50 18.00 4.21
C LEU A 26 -1.61 18.55 3.09
N PRO A 27 -1.88 19.77 2.57
CA PRO A 27 -1.15 20.33 1.44
C PRO A 27 0.36 20.45 1.70
N GLU A 28 0.75 20.74 2.95
CA GLU A 28 2.14 20.81 3.35
C GLU A 28 2.87 19.46 3.20
N LEU A 29 2.25 18.37 3.65
CA LEU A 29 2.82 17.02 3.53
C LEU A 29 3.01 16.62 2.06
N VAL A 30 2.07 17.00 1.18
CA VAL A 30 2.19 16.75 -0.26
C VAL A 30 3.39 17.49 -0.84
N VAL A 31 3.59 18.76 -0.51
CA VAL A 31 4.73 19.55 -0.99
C VAL A 31 6.06 18.99 -0.47
N GLN A 32 6.11 18.58 0.80
CA GLN A 32 7.29 17.95 1.38
C GLN A 32 7.60 16.61 0.69
N ALA A 33 6.59 15.78 0.44
CA ALA A 33 6.74 14.51 -0.28
C ALA A 33 7.25 14.73 -1.72
N GLN A 34 6.71 15.71 -2.45
CA GLN A 34 7.17 16.07 -3.80
C GLN A 34 8.64 16.52 -3.78
N ARG A 35 9.03 17.36 -2.82
CA ARG A 35 10.43 17.80 -2.68
C ARG A 35 11.37 16.63 -2.39
N ALA A 36 10.96 15.70 -1.52
CA ALA A 36 11.74 14.50 -1.20
C ALA A 36 11.86 13.56 -2.41
N ALA A 37 10.82 13.44 -3.23
CA ALA A 37 10.85 12.66 -4.46
C ALA A 37 11.81 13.26 -5.50
N ALA A 38 11.77 14.59 -5.70
CA ALA A 38 12.70 15.28 -6.61
C ALA A 38 14.16 15.12 -6.17
N ALA A 39 14.45 15.20 -4.86
CA ALA A 39 15.79 14.94 -4.33
C ALA A 39 16.25 13.50 -4.60
N ARG A 40 15.36 12.50 -4.48
CA ARG A 40 15.65 11.10 -4.82
C ARG A 40 15.96 10.91 -6.30
N GLN A 41 15.21 11.53 -7.19
CA GLN A 41 15.45 11.44 -8.63
C GLN A 41 16.85 11.94 -9.01
N GLY A 42 17.32 13.04 -8.40
CA GLY A 42 18.70 13.53 -8.60
C GLY A 42 19.78 12.61 -8.02
N ILE A 43 19.44 11.71 -7.11
CA ILE A 43 20.33 10.64 -6.65
C ILE A 43 20.29 9.47 -7.65
N LEU A 44 19.12 8.99 -8.04
CA LEU A 44 18.98 7.85 -8.95
C LEU A 44 19.66 8.09 -10.30
N ALA A 45 19.52 9.29 -10.87
CA ALA A 45 20.13 9.65 -12.14
C ALA A 45 21.67 9.57 -12.10
N ARG A 46 22.30 9.95 -10.97
CA ARG A 46 23.77 9.93 -10.84
C ARG A 46 24.35 8.51 -10.83
N PHE A 47 23.53 7.53 -10.44
CA PHE A 47 23.93 6.11 -10.33
C PHE A 47 23.44 5.27 -11.52
N GLY A 48 22.85 5.89 -12.55
CA GLY A 48 22.29 5.17 -13.70
C GLY A 48 21.07 4.30 -13.34
N ALA A 49 20.46 4.54 -12.18
CA ALA A 49 19.29 3.80 -11.72
C ALA A 49 18.03 4.24 -12.51
N ARG A 50 17.12 3.29 -12.74
CA ARG A 50 15.83 3.53 -13.42
C ARG A 50 14.69 3.27 -12.44
N GLU A 51 13.72 4.17 -12.40
CA GLU A 51 12.50 4.03 -11.60
C GLU A 51 11.31 3.81 -12.56
N VAL A 52 10.47 2.83 -12.27
CA VAL A 52 9.22 2.58 -13.00
C VAL A 52 8.08 2.65 -11.98
N THR A 53 7.15 3.57 -12.22
CA THR A 53 5.95 3.73 -11.40
C THR A 53 4.77 3.15 -12.14
N ILE A 54 4.06 2.22 -11.50
CA ILE A 54 2.80 1.67 -11.98
C ILE A 54 1.73 2.14 -10.99
N ASP A 55 0.87 3.05 -11.45
CA ASP A 55 -0.18 3.61 -10.60
C ASP A 55 -1.47 2.77 -10.62
N ARG A 56 -2.38 3.08 -9.70
CA ARG A 56 -3.66 2.36 -9.56
C ARG A 56 -4.50 2.40 -10.84
N ARG A 57 -4.54 3.56 -11.50
CA ARG A 57 -5.29 3.74 -12.75
C ARG A 57 -4.75 2.84 -13.86
N THR A 58 -3.43 2.69 -13.92
CA THR A 58 -2.74 1.80 -14.85
C THR A 58 -3.08 0.35 -14.52
N ILE A 59 -2.98 -0.06 -13.25
CA ILE A 59 -3.31 -1.43 -12.81
C ILE A 59 -4.76 -1.79 -13.18
N GLU A 60 -5.71 -0.90 -12.94
CA GLU A 60 -7.13 -1.11 -13.26
C GLU A 60 -7.39 -1.25 -14.77
N GLY A 61 -6.56 -0.61 -15.60
CA GLY A 61 -6.62 -0.72 -17.06
C GLY A 61 -5.99 -2.01 -17.63
N LEU A 62 -5.24 -2.78 -16.81
CA LEU A 62 -4.64 -4.03 -17.24
C LEU A 62 -5.67 -5.17 -17.29
N PRO A 63 -5.46 -6.19 -18.15
CA PRO A 63 -6.34 -7.35 -18.21
C PRO A 63 -6.34 -8.13 -16.89
N GLY A 64 -7.41 -8.07 -16.11
CA GLY A 64 -7.49 -8.63 -14.75
C GLY A 64 -7.42 -7.58 -13.64
N GLY A 65 -7.15 -6.31 -13.99
CA GLY A 65 -7.25 -5.15 -13.12
C GLY A 65 -6.46 -5.30 -11.82
N GLY A 66 -7.03 -4.81 -10.73
CA GLY A 66 -6.47 -4.95 -9.38
C GLY A 66 -6.41 -6.37 -8.81
N ASN A 67 -6.96 -7.37 -9.50
CA ASN A 67 -6.92 -8.77 -9.04
C ASN A 67 -5.66 -9.52 -9.52
N GLN A 68 -4.79 -8.90 -10.30
CA GLN A 68 -3.54 -9.52 -10.70
C GLN A 68 -2.58 -9.69 -9.51
N PRO A 69 -1.82 -10.80 -9.44
CA PRO A 69 -0.78 -10.96 -8.44
C PRO A 69 0.37 -9.97 -8.70
N LEU A 70 0.98 -9.46 -7.63
CA LEU A 70 2.10 -8.50 -7.71
C LEU A 70 3.24 -9.00 -8.62
N ASN A 71 3.52 -10.29 -8.61
CA ASN A 71 4.58 -10.88 -9.44
C ASN A 71 4.33 -10.68 -10.93
N ALA A 72 3.07 -10.74 -11.38
CA ALA A 72 2.73 -10.47 -12.78
C ALA A 72 2.94 -8.98 -13.13
N LEU A 73 2.59 -8.08 -12.19
CA LEU A 73 2.82 -6.64 -12.35
C LEU A 73 4.30 -6.27 -12.40
N ILE A 74 5.16 -7.01 -11.68
CA ILE A 74 6.61 -6.81 -11.72
C ILE A 74 7.18 -7.39 -13.03
N ALA A 75 6.70 -8.55 -13.49
CA ALA A 75 7.21 -9.21 -14.71
C ALA A 75 7.01 -8.39 -15.99
N GLN A 76 5.98 -7.53 -16.06
CA GLN A 76 5.79 -6.59 -17.18
C GLN A 76 6.76 -5.40 -17.14
N THR A 77 7.50 -5.20 -16.04
CA THR A 77 8.43 -4.08 -15.91
C THR A 77 9.70 -4.36 -16.72
N PRO A 78 10.16 -3.42 -17.56
CA PRO A 78 11.36 -3.63 -18.38
C PRO A 78 12.59 -3.96 -17.54
N GLY A 79 13.34 -4.97 -17.97
CA GLY A 79 14.56 -5.42 -17.29
C GLY A 79 14.34 -6.37 -16.12
N VAL A 80 13.08 -6.69 -15.78
CA VAL A 80 12.75 -7.80 -14.88
C VAL A 80 12.77 -9.11 -15.68
N VAL A 81 13.57 -10.06 -15.24
CA VAL A 81 13.53 -11.46 -15.69
C VAL A 81 13.20 -12.31 -14.47
N GLN A 82 12.25 -13.24 -14.62
CA GLN A 82 12.01 -14.26 -13.61
C GLN A 82 12.89 -15.46 -13.95
N ASP A 83 13.74 -15.87 -13.00
CA ASP A 83 14.54 -17.11 -13.06
C ASP A 83 13.64 -18.31 -12.72
#